data_AF-A0A440W4P8-F1
#
_entry.id   AF-A0A440W4P8-F1
#
_cell.length_a   1.000
_cell.length_b   1.000
_cell.length_c   1.000
_cell.angle_alpha   90.00
_cell.angle_beta   90.00
_cell.angle_gamma   90.00
#
_symmetry.space_group_name_H-M   'P 1'
#
loop_
_entity.id
_entity.type
_entity.pdbx_description
1 polymer ?
#
loop_
_entity_poly.entity_id
_entity_poly.type
_entity_poly.pdbx_seq_one_letter_code
_entity_poly.pdbx_strand_id
1 'polypeptide(L)' 'MTAKPFDDFRTLLATLPPADAAAETRVRTLFAKADKPKASLGRIEDVAAWLAAWSGRAPPAVNRPLVAIFAGNHGA' A
#
# COMPACT_ATOMS: atom_id res chain seq x y z
N MET A 1 32.00 16.01 2.18
CA MET A 1 31.25 15.34 3.25
C MET A 1 30.92 13.94 2.78
N THR A 2 31.46 12.90 3.41
CA THR A 2 31.14 11.51 3.10
C THR A 2 29.76 11.17 3.68
N ALA A 3 28.81 10.79 2.82
CA ALA A 3 27.52 10.27 3.26
C ALA A 3 27.74 9.01 4.14
N LYS A 4 27.05 8.89 5.27
CA LYS A 4 27.17 7.71 6.14
C LYS A 4 26.39 6.56 5.51
N PRO A 5 26.76 5.30 5.78
CA PRO A 5 25.98 4.16 5.34
C PRO A 5 24.51 4.30 5.76
N PHE A 6 23.60 4.06 4.82
CA PHE A 6 22.14 4.10 4.97
C PHE A 6 21.46 5.47 5.09
N ASP A 7 22.17 6.58 4.93
CA ASP A 7 21.55 7.92 5.03
C ASP A 7 20.40 8.12 4.02
N ASP A 8 20.52 7.54 2.83
CA ASP A 8 19.44 7.57 1.82
C ASP A 8 18.17 6.84 2.31
N PHE A 9 18.31 5.67 2.96
CA PHE A 9 17.17 4.94 3.52
C PHE A 9 16.53 5.69 4.68
N ARG A 10 17.34 6.29 5.56
CA ARG A 10 16.83 7.11 6.66
C ARG A 10 16.05 8.31 6.14
N THR A 11 16.57 8.95 5.10
CA THR A 11 15.91 10.08 4.45
C THR A 11 14.57 9.64 3.85
N LEU A 12 14.54 8.54 3.08
CA LEU A 12 13.31 7.99 2.51
C LEU A 12 12.25 7.68 3.58
N LEU A 13 12.64 7.07 4.70
CA LEU A 13 11.73 6.76 5.81
C LEU A 13 11.19 8.02 6.47
N ALA A 14 12.01 9.05 6.63
CA ALA A 14 11.60 10.33 7.22
C ALA A 14 10.68 11.15 6.30
N THR A 15 10.73 10.91 4.99
CA THR A 15 9.96 11.67 3.99
C THR A 15 8.90 10.81 3.29
N LEU A 16 8.43 9.73 3.92
CA LEU A 16 7.35 8.94 3.36
C LEU A 16 6.10 9.81 3.15
N PRO A 17 5.47 9.78 1.97
CA PRO A 17 4.23 10.52 1.75
C PRO A 17 3.11 9.94 2.63
N PRO A 18 2.12 10.76 3.01
CA PRO A 18 0.90 10.22 3.58
C PRO A 18 0.14 9.38 2.54
N ALA A 19 -0.69 8.46 3.00
CA ALA A 19 -1.59 7.72 2.11
C ALA A 19 -2.58 8.67 1.41
N ASP A 20 -2.95 8.37 0.16
CA ASP A 20 -3.95 9.13 -0.60
C ASP A 20 -5.37 8.79 -0.13
N ALA A 21 -5.86 9.59 0.84
CA ALA A 21 -7.22 9.45 1.38
C ALA A 21 -8.32 9.65 0.32
N ALA A 22 -8.05 10.39 -0.76
CA ALA A 22 -9.00 10.57 -1.85
C ALA A 22 -9.11 9.31 -2.70
N ALA A 23 -8.01 8.61 -2.97
CA ALA A 23 -8.01 7.31 -3.64
C ALA A 23 -8.78 6.25 -2.82
N GLU A 24 -8.54 6.20 -1.50
CA GLU A 24 -9.30 5.34 -0.59
C GLU A 24 -10.81 5.61 -0.70
N THR A 25 -11.21 6.87 -0.59
CA THR A 25 -12.61 7.31 -0.63
C THR A 25 -13.28 6.95 -1.96
N ARG A 26 -12.56 7.12 -3.08
CA ARG A 26 -13.06 6.72 -4.41
C ARG A 26 -13.38 5.22 -4.46
N VAL A 27 -12.51 4.36 -3.94
CA VAL A 27 -12.74 2.90 -3.91
C VAL A 27 -13.91 2.52 -3.00
N ARG A 28 -13.98 3.10 -1.80
CA ARG A 28 -15.12 2.86 -0.89
C ARG A 28 -16.45 3.26 -1.55
N THR A 29 -16.44 4.37 -2.29
CA THR A 29 -17.60 4.83 -3.06
C THR A 29 -17.97 3.85 -4.18
N LEU A 30 -16.98 3.29 -4.89
CA LEU A 30 -17.24 2.27 -5.93
C LEU A 30 -17.90 1.02 -5.34
N PHE A 31 -17.42 0.51 -4.20
CA PHE A 31 -18.05 -0.63 -3.53
C PHE A 31 -19.46 -0.35 -3.02
N ALA A 32 -19.72 0.87 -2.52
CA ALA A 32 -21.05 1.27 -2.08
C ALA A 32 -22.07 1.36 -3.22
N LYS A 33 -21.61 1.61 -4.46
CA LYS A 33 -22.44 1.67 -5.66
C LYS A 33 -22.61 0.32 -6.36
N ALA A 34 -21.83 -0.69 -6.00
CA ALA A 34 -21.93 -2.01 -6.61
C ALA A 34 -23.25 -2.67 -6.21
N ASP A 35 -23.86 -3.42 -7.15
CA ASP A 35 -25.08 -4.19 -6.91
C ASP A 35 -24.77 -5.43 -6.06
N LYS A 36 -24.52 -5.18 -4.77
CA LYS A 36 -24.18 -6.16 -3.75
C LYS A 36 -24.72 -5.68 -2.40
N PRO A 37 -25.04 -6.59 -1.46
CA PRO A 37 -25.33 -6.19 -0.09
C PRO A 37 -24.16 -5.39 0.49
N LYS A 38 -24.47 -4.41 1.33
CA LYS A 38 -23.46 -3.56 1.96
C LYS A 38 -22.45 -4.42 2.73
N ALA A 39 -21.16 -4.14 2.55
CA ALA A 39 -20.04 -4.86 3.18
C ALA A 39 -19.98 -6.38 2.90
N SER A 40 -20.65 -6.87 1.85
CA SER A 40 -20.71 -8.32 1.55
C SER A 40 -19.36 -8.94 1.18
N LEU A 41 -18.37 -8.15 0.76
CA LEU A 41 -17.03 -8.64 0.44
C LEU A 41 -16.05 -8.59 1.63
N GLY A 42 -16.51 -8.06 2.78
CA GLY A 42 -15.74 -8.00 4.01
C GLY A 42 -14.33 -7.41 3.81
N ARG A 43 -13.30 -8.16 4.23
CA ARG A 43 -11.89 -7.74 4.18
C ARG A 43 -11.39 -7.36 2.78
N ILE A 44 -12.02 -7.83 1.71
CA ILE A 44 -11.62 -7.45 0.34
C ILE A 44 -11.85 -5.94 0.12
N GLU A 45 -12.93 -5.37 0.65
CA GLU A 45 -13.21 -3.94 0.51
C GLU A 45 -12.14 -3.11 1.24
N ASP A 46 -11.72 -3.59 2.41
CA ASP A 46 -10.68 -2.95 3.23
C ASP A 46 -9.30 -3.02 2.56
N VAL A 47 -8.91 -4.20 2.05
CA VAL A 47 -7.63 -4.38 1.35
C VAL A 47 -7.57 -3.55 0.08
N ALA A 48 -8.67 -3.48 -0.69
CA ALA A 48 -8.71 -2.67 -1.90
C ALA A 48 -8.66 -1.16 -1.59
N ALA A 49 -9.37 -0.71 -0.56
CA ALA A 49 -9.31 0.69 -0.12
C ALA A 49 -7.90 1.06 0.37
N TRP A 50 -7.29 0.21 1.21
CA TRP A 50 -5.91 0.38 1.68
C TRP A 50 -4.90 0.39 0.53
N LEU A 51 -5.00 -0.55 -0.42
CA LEU A 51 -4.10 -0.61 -1.56
C LEU A 51 -4.24 0.61 -2.46
N ALA A 52 -5.46 1.15 -2.64
CA ALA A 52 -5.68 2.37 -3.38
C ALA A 52 -5.05 3.59 -2.72
N ALA A 53 -5.14 3.68 -1.39
CA ALA A 53 -4.52 4.76 -0.62
C ALA A 53 -2.99 4.78 -0.79
N TRP A 54 -2.34 3.62 -0.77
CA TRP A 54 -0.88 3.51 -0.88
C TRP A 54 -0.35 3.46 -2.32
N SER A 55 -1.19 3.13 -3.30
CA SER A 55 -0.82 3.18 -4.73
C SER A 55 -1.27 4.45 -5.45
N GLY A 56 -2.09 5.30 -4.82
CA GLY A 56 -2.73 6.46 -5.44
C GLY A 56 -3.73 6.10 -6.56
N ARG A 57 -4.07 4.82 -6.72
CA ARG A 57 -4.83 4.30 -7.87
C ARG A 57 -6.21 3.80 -7.43
N ALA A 58 -7.26 4.32 -8.06
CA ALA A 58 -8.64 3.88 -7.86
C ALA A 58 -9.32 3.62 -9.22
N PRO A 59 -9.73 2.38 -9.57
CA PRO A 59 -9.58 1.15 -8.77
C PRO A 59 -8.12 0.69 -8.70
N PRO A 60 -7.69 0.10 -7.57
CA PRO A 60 -6.33 -0.41 -7.40
C PRO A 60 -6.11 -1.61 -8.34
N ALA A 61 -4.86 -1.89 -8.70
CA ALA A 61 -4.51 -3.12 -9.41
C ALA A 61 -3.11 -3.60 -9.04
N VAL A 62 -2.96 -4.92 -8.98
CA VAL A 62 -1.68 -5.61 -8.76
C VAL A 62 -1.27 -6.28 -10.06
N ASN A 63 -0.59 -5.54 -10.94
CA ASN A 63 -0.23 -6.02 -12.29
C ASN A 63 1.15 -6.70 -12.34
N ARG A 64 2.03 -6.36 -11.40
CA ARG A 64 3.42 -6.85 -11.33
C ARG A 64 3.80 -7.12 -9.87
N PRO A 65 3.25 -8.16 -9.23
CA PRO A 65 3.60 -8.49 -7.86
C PRO A 65 5.09 -8.88 -7.78
N LEU A 66 5.77 -8.41 -6.73
CA LEU A 66 7.16 -8.77 -6.43
C LEU A 66 7.19 -9.50 -5.09
N VAL A 67 7.91 -10.62 -5.04
CA VAL A 67 8.22 -11.34 -3.82
C VAL A 67 9.73 -11.29 -3.61
N ALA A 68 10.18 -10.66 -2.53
CA ALA A 68 11.59 -10.60 -2.14
C ALA A 68 11.84 -11.57 -0.99
N ILE A 69 12.77 -12.51 -1.17
CA ILE A 69 13.18 -13.49 -0.15
C ILE A 69 14.55 -13.08 0.38
N PHE A 70 14.63 -12.77 1.67
CA PHE A 70 15.88 -12.48 2.36
C PHE A 70 16.26 -13.70 3.21
N ALA A 71 17.39 -14.34 2.90
CA ALA A 71 17.94 -15.48 3.64
C ALA A 71 19.32 -15.12 4.18
N GLY A 72 19.52 -15.35 5.48
CA GLY A 72 20.78 -15.06 6.16
C GLY A 72 20.97 -16.03 7.32
N ASN A 73 22.23 -16.23 7.71
CA ASN A 73 22.61 -17.04 8.86
C ASN A 73 22.98 -16.11 10.02
N HIS A 74 22.63 -16.49 11.25
CA HIS A 74 23.09 -15.82 12.46
C HIS A 74 24.26 -16.62 13.06
N GLY A 75 25.39 -15.95 13.32
CA GLY A 75 26.50 -16.56 14.05
C GLY A 75 26.20 -16.65 15.54
N ALA A 76 26.74 -17.68 16.21
CA ALA A 76 26.82 -17.75 17.66
C ALA A 76 27.97 -16.89 18.18
#